data_AF-A0A7G5Z0E9-F1
#
_entry.id   AF-A0A7G5Z0E9-F1
#
_cell.length_a   1.000
_cell.length_b   1.000
_cell.length_c   1.000
_cell.angle_alpha   90.00
_cell.angle_beta   90.00
_cell.angle_gamma   90.00
#
_symmetry.space_group_name_H-M   'P 1'
#
loop_
_entity.id
_entity.type
_entity.pdbx_description
1 polymer ?
#
loop_
_entity_poly.entity_id
_entity_poly.type
_entity_poly.pdbx_seq_one_letter_code
_entity_poly.pdbx_strand_id
1 'polypeptide(L)'
;MTDTASVKRDLEALEKIQADLAALAKRTDDGRRHELIQHRRLLSTQIAVLGELCEPLFEAGSEDHRQFRQYYSKMRSATALHQAEWPAVRLGEFDEGYRRSASGVHAANQAFVTWLRQKLESL
;
A
#
# COMPACT_ATOMS: atom_id res chain seq x y z
N MET A 1 12.54 18.59 9.54
CA MET A 1 13.40 17.43 9.22
C MET A 1 12.57 16.18 9.39
N THR A 2 12.36 15.41 8.32
CA THR A 2 11.77 14.08 8.46
C THR A 2 12.80 13.17 9.11
N ASP A 3 12.43 12.53 10.22
CA ASP A 3 13.27 11.54 10.89
C ASP A 3 12.90 10.14 10.38
N THR A 4 13.92 9.35 10.06
CA THR A 4 13.87 7.92 9.72
C THR A 4 12.96 7.12 10.68
N ALA A 5 12.93 7.48 11.97
CA ALA A 5 12.04 6.84 12.94
C ALA A 5 10.55 7.03 12.64
N SER A 6 10.17 8.20 12.09
CA SER A 6 8.78 8.46 11.70
C SER A 6 8.40 7.64 10.47
N VAL A 7 9.29 7.55 9.48
CA VAL A 7 9.06 6.74 8.28
C VAL A 7 8.95 5.24 8.61
N LYS A 8 9.77 4.74 9.54
CA LYS A 8 9.66 3.35 10.02
C LYS A 8 8.29 3.07 10.65
N ARG A 9 7.80 3.97 11.51
CA ARG A 9 6.48 3.84 12.14
C ARG A 9 5.34 3.85 11.12
N ASP A 10 5.39 4.76 10.15
CA ASP A 10 4.38 4.85 9.09
C ASP A 10 4.44 3.67 8.10
N LEU A 11 5.62 3.07 7.92
CA LEU A 11 5.79 1.85 7.16
C LEU A 11 5.15 0.64 7.87
N GLU A 12 5.34 0.52 9.19
CA GLU A 12 4.68 -0.50 10.00
C GLU A 12 3.15 -0.34 9.98
N ALA A 13 2.65 0.90 10.03
CA ALA A 13 1.23 1.19 9.90
C ALA A 13 0.67 0.75 8.55
N LEU A 14 1.41 0.98 7.45
CA LEU A 14 1.03 0.50 6.12
C LEU A 14 0.94 -1.03 6.08
N GLU A 15 1.94 -1.74 6.61
CA GLU A 15 1.95 -3.21 6.67
C GLU A 15 0.80 -3.76 7.50
N LYS A 16 0.48 -3.10 8.63
CA LYS A 16 -0.67 -3.47 9.45
C LYS A 16 -1.99 -3.36 8.67
N ILE A 17 -2.22 -2.26 7.96
CA ILE A 17 -3.42 -2.08 7.13
C ILE A 17 -3.50 -3.17 6.04
N GLN A 18 -2.37 -3.54 5.43
CA GLN A 18 -2.32 -4.60 4.43
C GLN A 18 -2.65 -5.97 5.02
N ALA A 19 -2.16 -6.28 6.23
CA ALA A 19 -2.47 -7.50 6.95
C ALA A 19 -3.97 -7.55 7.33
N ASP A 20 -4.52 -6.44 7.80
CA ASP A 20 -5.94 -6.32 8.17
C ASP A 20 -6.84 -6.50 6.91
N LEU A 21 -6.46 -5.95 5.76
CA LEU A 21 -7.13 -6.20 4.46
C LEU A 21 -7.07 -7.67 4.03
N ALA A 22 -5.93 -8.35 4.23
CA ALA A 22 -5.79 -9.77 3.91
C ALA A 22 -6.65 -10.64 4.84
N ALA A 23 -6.80 -10.26 6.11
CA ALA A 23 -7.72 -10.92 7.04
C ALA A 23 -9.19 -10.71 6.62
N LEU A 24 -9.57 -9.48 6.25
CA LEU A 24 -10.89 -9.15 5.73
C LEU A 24 -11.26 -9.94 4.47
N ALA A 25 -10.29 -10.28 3.63
CA ALA A 25 -10.53 -11.09 2.43
C ALA A 25 -11.06 -12.50 2.74
N LYS A 26 -10.76 -13.04 3.93
CA LYS A 26 -11.17 -14.38 4.37
C LYS A 26 -12.54 -14.41 5.04
N ARG A 27 -13.12 -13.24 5.34
CA ARG A 27 -14.40 -13.11 6.04
C ARG A 27 -15.59 -13.28 5.09
N THR A 28 -16.74 -13.67 5.62
CA THR A 28 -17.99 -13.85 4.87
C THR A 28 -19.20 -13.21 5.54
N ASP A 29 -19.00 -12.48 6.64
CA ASP A 29 -20.07 -11.80 7.38
C ASP A 29 -20.51 -10.49 6.72
N ASP A 30 -21.70 -10.01 7.10
CA ASP A 30 -22.33 -8.81 6.56
C ASP A 30 -21.53 -7.51 6.82
N GLY A 31 -20.74 -7.48 7.90
CA GLY A 31 -19.88 -6.35 8.27
C GLY A 31 -18.68 -6.16 7.35
N ARG A 32 -18.26 -7.22 6.65
CA ARG A 32 -17.06 -7.23 5.81
C ARG A 32 -17.01 -6.09 4.79
N ARG A 33 -18.13 -5.78 4.11
CA ARG A 33 -18.13 -4.76 3.05
C ARG A 33 -17.83 -3.38 3.61
N HIS A 34 -18.44 -3.05 4.75
CA HIS A 34 -18.25 -1.77 5.41
C HIS A 34 -16.81 -1.61 5.87
N GLU A 35 -16.26 -2.65 6.51
CA GLU A 35 -14.87 -2.65 6.96
C GLU A 35 -13.88 -2.58 5.80
N LEU A 36 -14.15 -3.25 4.67
CA LEU A 36 -13.29 -3.15 3.48
C LEU A 36 -13.22 -1.71 2.96
N ILE A 37 -14.35 -1.01 2.91
CA ILE A 37 -14.39 0.40 2.46
C ILE A 37 -13.53 1.26 3.39
N GLN A 38 -13.66 1.08 4.70
CA GLN A 38 -12.86 1.81 5.68
C GLN A 38 -11.37 1.54 5.51
N HIS A 39 -10.96 0.27 5.42
CA HIS A 39 -9.56 -0.11 5.28
C HIS A 39 -8.96 0.34 3.95
N ARG A 40 -9.73 0.36 2.85
CA ARG A 40 -9.27 0.91 1.56
C ARG A 40 -8.99 2.41 1.64
N ARG A 41 -9.80 3.16 2.39
CA ARG A 41 -9.56 4.59 2.64
C ARG A 41 -8.30 4.78 3.49
N LEU A 42 -8.17 4.02 4.59
CA LEU A 42 -6.98 4.05 5.43
C LEU A 42 -5.71 3.73 4.63
N LEU A 43 -5.75 2.71 3.76
CA LEU A 43 -4.64 2.35 2.89
C LEU A 43 -4.23 3.52 1.99
N SER A 44 -5.20 4.14 1.30
CA SER A 44 -4.92 5.27 0.39
C SER A 44 -4.36 6.48 1.13
N THR A 45 -4.87 6.78 2.33
CA THR A 45 -4.32 7.82 3.21
C THR A 45 -2.89 7.50 3.63
N GLN A 46 -2.64 6.27 4.09
CA GLN A 46 -1.31 5.86 4.55
C GLN A 46 -0.27 5.88 3.43
N ILE A 47 -0.66 5.48 2.22
CA ILE A 47 0.19 5.60 1.03
C ILE A 47 0.56 7.06 0.79
N ALA A 48 -0.39 7.99 0.85
CA ALA A 48 -0.11 9.41 0.64
C ALA A 48 0.85 9.97 1.71
N VAL A 49 0.61 9.65 2.98
CA VAL A 49 1.48 10.05 4.11
C VAL A 49 2.92 9.56 3.91
N LEU A 50 3.10 8.29 3.56
CA LEU A 50 4.43 7.75 3.27
C LEU A 50 5.10 8.45 2.08
N GLY A 51 4.33 8.81 1.04
CA GLY A 51 4.83 9.60 -0.08
C GLY A 51 5.42 10.93 0.37
N GLU A 52 4.68 11.67 1.20
CA GLU A 52 5.10 12.97 1.73
C GLU A 52 6.29 12.87 2.68
N LEU A 53 6.34 11.83 3.51
CA LEU A 53 7.44 11.59 4.44
C LEU A 53 8.72 11.17 3.73
N CYS A 54 8.64 10.31 2.72
CA CYS A 54 9.81 9.79 2.02
C CYS A 54 10.40 10.76 0.99
N GLU A 55 9.59 11.66 0.41
CA GLU A 55 10.07 12.60 -0.61
C GLU A 55 11.30 13.42 -0.17
N PRO A 56 11.35 14.04 1.03
CA PRO A 56 12.53 14.78 1.48
C PRO A 56 13.67 13.91 2.01
N LEU A 57 13.49 12.58 2.17
CA LEU A 57 14.55 11.69 2.67
C LEU A 57 15.63 11.44 1.61
N PHE A 58 15.26 11.51 0.34
CA PHE A 58 16.16 11.20 -0.76
C PHE A 58 16.49 12.48 -1.53
N GLU A 59 17.76 12.73 -1.78
CA GLU A 59 18.20 13.89 -2.56
C GLU A 59 17.58 13.85 -3.97
N ALA A 60 16.97 14.95 -4.40
CA ALA A 60 16.29 15.02 -5.69
C ALA A 60 17.26 14.69 -6.84
N GLY A 61 16.89 13.75 -7.70
CA GLY A 61 17.72 13.31 -8.82
C GLY A 61 18.81 12.29 -8.46
N SER A 62 18.96 11.92 -7.18
CA SER A 62 19.76 10.76 -6.79
C SER A 62 19.16 9.45 -7.33
N GLU A 63 19.96 8.40 -7.34
CA GLU A 63 19.48 7.06 -7.70
C GLU A 63 18.42 6.56 -6.71
N ASP A 64 18.60 6.81 -5.42
CA ASP A 64 17.63 6.42 -4.38
C ASP A 64 16.30 7.15 -4.55
N HIS A 65 16.32 8.43 -4.93
CA HIS A 65 15.11 9.19 -5.23
C HIS A 65 14.37 8.63 -6.45
N ARG A 66 15.08 8.25 -7.52
CA ARG A 66 14.47 7.59 -8.69
C ARG A 66 13.85 6.25 -8.33
N GLN A 67 14.57 5.42 -7.56
CA GLN A 67 14.07 4.12 -7.10
C GLN A 67 12.84 4.27 -6.21
N PHE A 68 12.87 5.21 -5.25
CA PHE A 68 11.71 5.56 -4.43
C PHE A 68 10.50 5.86 -5.31
N ARG A 69 10.64 6.81 -6.24
CA ARG A 69 9.55 7.21 -7.14
C ARG A 69 9.02 6.04 -7.96
N GLN A 70 9.89 5.14 -8.43
CA GLN A 70 9.51 3.95 -9.18
C GLN A 70 8.66 3.00 -8.33
N TYR A 71 9.14 2.57 -7.16
CA TYR A 71 8.41 1.65 -6.29
C TYR A 71 7.11 2.27 -5.76
N TYR A 72 7.17 3.53 -5.32
CA TYR A 72 6.01 4.26 -4.81
C TYR A 72 4.93 4.43 -5.87
N SER A 73 5.30 4.87 -7.08
CA SER A 73 4.35 5.03 -8.19
C SER A 73 3.70 3.71 -8.58
N LYS A 74 4.48 2.62 -8.64
CA LYS A 74 3.97 1.28 -8.94
C LYS A 74 2.97 0.80 -7.89
N MET A 75 3.31 0.93 -6.61
CA MET A 75 2.46 0.58 -5.47
C MET A 75 1.14 1.36 -5.48
N ARG A 76 1.23 2.70 -5.60
CA ARG A 76 0.07 3.59 -5.61
C ARG A 76 -0.85 3.30 -6.79
N SER A 77 -0.29 3.13 -7.99
CA SER A 77 -1.07 2.89 -9.21
C SER A 77 -1.76 1.53 -9.18
N ALA A 78 -1.08 0.47 -8.74
CA ALA A 78 -1.68 -0.85 -8.58
C ALA A 78 -2.86 -0.82 -7.58
N THR A 79 -2.67 -0.16 -6.44
CA THR A 79 -3.73 -0.01 -5.42
C THR A 79 -4.93 0.76 -5.97
N ALA A 80 -4.69 1.90 -6.61
CA ALA A 80 -5.77 2.73 -7.18
C ALA A 80 -6.55 1.98 -8.27
N LEU A 81 -5.84 1.30 -9.18
CA LEU A 81 -6.46 0.51 -10.24
C LEU A 81 -7.33 -0.62 -9.67
N HIS A 82 -6.81 -1.39 -8.71
CA HIS A 82 -7.59 -2.44 -8.06
C HIS A 82 -8.85 -1.90 -7.39
N GLN A 83 -8.75 -0.79 -6.66
CA GLN A 83 -9.91 -0.20 -5.98
C GLN A 83 -10.96 0.34 -6.97
N ALA A 84 -10.53 0.83 -8.14
CA ALA A 84 -11.41 1.31 -9.20
C ALA A 84 -12.12 0.17 -9.95
N GLU A 85 -11.39 -0.87 -10.32
CA GLU A 85 -11.93 -2.04 -11.04
C GLU A 85 -12.84 -2.89 -10.16
N TRP A 86 -12.52 -3.00 -8.87
CA TRP A 86 -13.16 -3.94 -7.94
C TRP A 86 -13.83 -3.18 -6.78
N PRO A 87 -14.91 -2.42 -7.04
CA PRO A 87 -15.59 -1.66 -6.00
C PRO A 87 -16.24 -2.59 -4.97
N ALA A 88 -16.24 -2.18 -3.70
CA ALA A 88 -16.70 -3.02 -2.58
C ALA A 88 -18.18 -3.43 -2.70
N VAL A 89 -18.99 -2.67 -3.44
CA VAL A 89 -20.41 -3.02 -3.68
C VAL A 89 -20.57 -4.27 -4.54
N ARG A 90 -19.56 -4.64 -5.33
CA ARG A 90 -19.51 -5.86 -6.17
C ARG A 90 -18.80 -7.04 -5.48
N LEU A 91 -18.53 -6.93 -4.17
CA LEU A 91 -17.97 -8.03 -3.38
C LEU A 91 -18.90 -9.24 -3.42
N GLY A 92 -18.37 -10.36 -3.93
CA GLY A 92 -19.09 -11.63 -4.05
C GLY A 92 -19.48 -12.00 -5.50
N GLU A 93 -19.36 -11.07 -6.45
CA GLU A 93 -19.81 -11.29 -7.83
C GLU A 93 -18.70 -11.73 -8.82
N PHE A 94 -17.42 -11.76 -8.43
CA PHE A 94 -16.28 -11.96 -9.36
C PHE A 94 -15.13 -12.76 -8.70
N ASP A 95 -14.68 -13.91 -9.24
CA ASP A 95 -13.86 -14.19 -10.45
C ASP A 95 -12.33 -14.17 -10.18
N GLU A 96 -11.60 -15.09 -10.83
CA GLU A 96 -10.13 -15.15 -10.96
C GLU A 96 -9.47 -13.79 -11.21
N GLY A 97 -10.10 -12.89 -11.96
CA GLY A 97 -9.66 -11.52 -12.21
C GLY A 97 -9.45 -10.69 -10.93
N TYR A 98 -10.38 -10.78 -9.96
CA TYR A 98 -10.23 -10.14 -8.66
C TYR A 98 -9.00 -10.67 -7.92
N ARG A 99 -8.84 -12.00 -7.89
CA ARG A 99 -7.70 -12.66 -7.22
C ARG A 99 -6.38 -12.23 -7.85
N ARG A 100 -6.30 -12.20 -9.18
CA ARG A 100 -5.13 -11.74 -9.93
C ARG A 100 -4.80 -10.28 -9.63
N SER A 101 -5.80 -9.40 -9.63
CA SER A 101 -5.62 -7.98 -9.32
C SER A 101 -5.16 -7.78 -7.87
N ALA A 102 -5.76 -8.49 -6.91
CA ALA A 102 -5.36 -8.45 -5.50
C ALA A 102 -3.92 -8.97 -5.29
N SER A 103 -3.52 -10.04 -5.97
CA SER A 103 -2.14 -10.54 -5.96
C SER A 103 -1.15 -9.52 -6.54
N GLY A 104 -1.53 -8.81 -7.61
CA GLY A 104 -0.72 -7.74 -8.19
C GLY A 104 -0.49 -6.58 -7.22
N VAL A 105 -1.53 -6.15 -6.51
CA VAL A 105 -1.42 -5.15 -5.43
C VAL A 105 -0.50 -5.63 -4.32
N HIS A 106 -0.68 -6.87 -3.86
CA HIS A 106 0.16 -7.45 -2.81
C HIS A 106 1.64 -7.46 -3.20
N ALA A 107 1.97 -7.90 -4.42
CA ALA A 107 3.34 -7.93 -4.91
C ALA A 107 3.95 -6.52 -5.01
N ALA A 108 3.19 -5.53 -5.51
CA ALA A 108 3.66 -4.15 -5.61
C ALA A 108 3.91 -3.51 -4.23
N ASN A 109 3.00 -3.75 -3.28
CA ASN A 109 3.14 -3.34 -1.88
C ASN A 109 4.36 -3.96 -1.22
N GLN A 110 4.52 -5.28 -1.32
CA GLN A 110 5.64 -6.00 -0.72
C GLN A 110 6.99 -5.52 -1.28
N ALA A 111 7.07 -5.28 -2.59
CA ALA A 111 8.28 -4.78 -3.23
C ALA A 111 8.67 -3.39 -2.69
N PHE A 112 7.70 -2.46 -2.58
CA PHE A 112 7.95 -1.14 -2.00
C PHE A 112 8.38 -1.22 -0.54
N VAL A 113 7.65 -1.98 0.29
CA VAL A 113 7.95 -2.12 1.73
C VAL A 113 9.33 -2.72 1.95
N THR A 114 9.67 -3.78 1.21
CA THR A 114 10.96 -4.46 1.32
C THR A 114 12.10 -3.51 0.95
N TRP A 115 11.98 -2.81 -0.19
CA TRP A 115 12.98 -1.86 -0.64
C TRP A 115 13.14 -0.71 0.37
N LEU A 116 12.05 -0.10 0.82
CA LEU A 116 12.10 1.04 1.73
C LEU A 116 12.72 0.64 3.07
N ARG A 117 12.37 -0.53 3.61
CA ARG A 117 12.97 -1.05 4.85
C ARG A 117 14.49 -1.18 4.71
N GLN A 118 14.96 -1.84 3.65
CA GLN A 118 16.39 -2.00 3.39
C GLN A 118 17.11 -0.66 3.28
N LYS A 119 16.49 0.33 2.64
CA LYS A 119 17.07 1.67 2.52
C LYS A 119 17.16 2.39 3.86
N LEU A 120 16.12 2.31 4.69
CA LEU A 120 16.10 2.92 6.03
C LEU A 120 17.06 2.24 7.04
N GLU A 121 17.62 1.08 6.70
CA GLU A 121 18.70 0.43 7.46
C GLU A 121 20.09 0.91 7.02
N SER A 122 20.20 1.47 5.80
CA SER A 122 21.44 1.96 5.21
C SER A 122 21.66 3.48 5.31
N LEU A 123 20.64 4.21 5.80
CA LEU A 123 20.68 5.65 6.09
C LEU A 123 21.14 5.89 7.53
#